data_AF-F8C901-F1
#
_entry.id   AF-F8C901-F1
#
_cell.length_a   1.000
_cell.length_b   1.000
_cell.length_c   1.000
_cell.angle_alpha   90.00
_cell.angle_beta   90.00
_cell.angle_gamma   90.00
#
_symmetry.space_group_name_H-M   'P 1'
#
loop_
_entity.id
_entity.type
_entity.pdbx_description
1 polymer ?
#
loop_
_entity_poly.entity_id
_entity_poly.type
_entity_poly.pdbx_seq_one_letter_code
_entity_poly.pdbx_strand_id
1 'polypeptide(L)'
;MSKIGERLPSITTPKPKAEQAGTGTKAVSARELVELLGSVLPTQSATKADPASTYATQATRASASAQQAASAKEVLPSSLGVLRDERMARCIDEAFREIFEGDRWPSGPERSRWMDFAKALRAKDPKVTAEQVRSAIANELRLQRDGLDSASPENIDRFIQDAVKWVSQCYEGQERNASPAELRQWRDFAAKLQQEKPELTPEQLKYAITDAVRAQMTGTDKASPANIDRFIEDAVKWVSQCYEGQERNASPAELRQWRDFAAKLQQEKPELTPEQLKYAITDAIRAKMTGTDSASPTNIDAFIQDAVKWVSQCYEGQERNASPAELRQWRDFAAKQLAEKPDMTPEQLKYAISDAVRAQLTGMDNTGSVNIDRFIQEAVQWVSQCYEGQVRDASPEELRRWREFAAKKKEEKPDLTPEELKYAITDAIRGEVTGTSAPAEQNIDRYIKEAYAWVFQVYRGVPESTPREPSARELHEWRQYARSKMNEQPDMTSEDLKYLLLEGVRTALANQ
;
A
#
# COMPACT_ATOMS: atom_id res chain seq x y z
N MET A 1 51.14 -31.66 12.01
CA MET A 1 51.85 -31.09 13.19
C MET A 1 51.56 -29.58 13.15
N SER A 2 50.64 -29.05 13.95
CA SER A 2 50.86 -28.51 15.32
C SER A 2 51.97 -27.44 15.35
N LYS A 3 51.84 -26.23 15.92
CA LYS A 3 50.77 -25.47 16.61
C LYS A 3 51.42 -24.13 17.10
N ILE A 4 50.63 -23.05 17.23
CA ILE A 4 50.75 -21.93 18.22
C ILE A 4 51.93 -20.93 18.03
N GLY A 5 51.79 -19.60 18.16
CA GLY A 5 50.69 -18.71 18.54
C GLY A 5 51.13 -17.25 18.79
N GLU A 6 50.14 -16.35 18.77
CA GLU A 6 49.96 -15.07 19.50
C GLU A 6 50.93 -13.88 19.33
N ARG A 7 50.39 -12.74 18.85
CA ARG A 7 49.95 -11.59 19.69
C ARG A 7 49.27 -10.46 18.89
N LEU A 8 48.17 -9.96 19.46
CA LEU A 8 47.45 -8.71 19.12
C LEU A 8 48.29 -7.44 19.42
N PRO A 9 47.88 -6.26 18.91
CA PRO A 9 47.19 -5.31 19.80
C PRO A 9 45.96 -4.61 19.20
N SER A 10 45.20 -4.02 20.11
CA SER A 10 43.82 -3.52 20.07
C SER A 10 43.61 -2.09 19.53
N ILE A 11 42.40 -1.86 18.99
CA ILE A 11 41.45 -0.73 19.17
C ILE A 11 41.97 0.71 19.11
N THR A 12 41.42 1.54 18.20
CA THR A 12 40.87 2.88 18.54
C THR A 12 39.81 3.33 17.51
N THR A 13 38.57 3.51 17.97
CA THR A 13 37.47 4.24 17.32
C THR A 13 37.66 5.76 17.45
N PRO A 14 37.20 6.59 16.50
CA PRO A 14 36.84 7.97 16.78
C PRO A 14 35.34 8.08 17.15
N LYS A 15 35.15 8.68 18.32
CA LYS A 15 33.93 9.02 19.06
C LYS A 15 33.05 10.06 18.31
N PRO A 16 31.71 9.94 18.31
CA PRO A 16 30.83 11.06 17.98
C PRO A 16 30.85 12.09 19.12
N LYS A 17 30.99 13.38 18.77
CA LYS A 17 30.90 14.50 19.72
C LYS A 17 29.46 14.64 20.22
N ALA A 18 29.32 14.72 21.53
CA ALA A 18 28.15 15.24 22.23
C ALA A 18 28.56 16.52 22.98
N GLU A 19 27.82 17.60 22.78
CA GLU A 19 27.62 18.76 23.68
C GLU A 19 26.47 19.55 23.01
N GLN A 20 25.21 19.41 23.45
CA GLN A 20 24.54 20.02 24.60
C GLN A 20 23.44 20.99 24.11
N ALA A 21 22.20 20.60 24.42
CA ALA A 21 20.98 21.38 24.65
C ALA A 21 20.88 22.80 24.05
N GLY A 22 19.99 22.92 23.06
CA GLY A 22 19.33 24.16 22.66
C GLY A 22 18.04 23.82 21.91
N THR A 23 16.90 24.14 22.52
CA THR A 23 15.54 23.99 21.98
C THR A 23 15.41 24.52 20.54
N GLY A 24 14.88 23.69 19.63
CA GLY A 24 14.58 24.10 18.26
C GLY A 24 14.00 22.95 17.45
N THR A 25 12.67 22.92 17.33
CA THR A 25 11.90 22.12 16.38
C THR A 25 12.41 22.39 14.95
N LYS A 26 13.09 21.41 14.34
CA LYS A 26 13.38 21.44 12.90
C LYS A 26 12.23 20.77 12.16
N ALA A 27 11.42 21.61 11.51
CA ALA A 27 10.47 21.19 10.49
C ALA A 27 11.24 20.55 9.33
N VAL A 28 10.99 19.27 9.09
CA VAL A 28 11.42 18.59 7.86
C VAL A 28 10.47 19.06 6.76
N SER A 29 10.99 19.75 5.75
CA SER A 29 10.16 20.28 4.66
C SER A 29 9.75 19.17 3.70
N ALA A 30 8.52 19.22 3.19
CA ALA A 30 7.96 18.27 2.22
C ALA A 30 8.72 18.14 0.88
N ARG A 31 9.82 18.88 0.69
CA ARG A 31 10.71 18.74 -0.48
C ARG A 31 11.71 17.58 -0.35
N GLU A 32 12.14 17.22 0.86
CA GLU A 32 13.09 16.11 1.04
C GLU A 32 12.42 14.72 0.94
N LEU A 33 11.09 14.65 1.10
CA LEU A 33 10.31 13.41 0.90
C LEU A 33 10.02 13.10 -0.57
N VAL A 34 10.11 14.08 -1.47
CA VAL A 34 9.87 13.91 -2.92
C VAL A 34 11.13 13.45 -3.66
N GLU A 35 12.33 13.76 -3.16
CA GLU A 35 13.59 13.23 -3.73
C GLU A 35 13.86 11.76 -3.35
N LEU A 36 13.19 11.23 -2.31
CA LEU A 36 13.40 9.85 -1.85
C LEU A 36 12.57 8.78 -2.60
N LEU A 37 11.58 9.18 -3.41
CA LEU A 37 10.56 8.27 -3.99
C LEU A 37 10.41 8.29 -5.52
N GLY A 38 11.39 8.80 -6.27
CA GLY A 38 11.52 8.43 -7.68
C GLY A 38 11.96 9.57 -8.59
N SER A 39 13.24 9.57 -8.95
CA SER A 39 13.74 10.24 -10.15
C SER A 39 15.02 9.55 -10.58
N VAL A 40 14.87 8.54 -11.43
CA VAL A 40 15.97 8.05 -12.27
C VAL A 40 15.62 8.45 -13.70
N LEU A 41 16.22 9.52 -14.20
CA LEU A 41 16.56 9.75 -15.61
C LEU A 41 17.67 10.84 -15.66
N PRO A 42 18.50 10.87 -16.72
CA PRO A 42 19.96 10.88 -16.59
C PRO A 42 20.59 12.28 -16.57
N THR A 43 21.73 12.35 -15.88
CA THR A 43 22.72 13.43 -15.94
C THR A 43 23.22 13.65 -17.37
N GLN A 44 22.81 14.75 -17.99
CA GLN A 44 23.55 15.33 -19.11
C GLN A 44 24.66 16.23 -18.57
N SER A 45 25.89 15.87 -18.91
CA SER A 45 27.12 16.60 -18.60
C SER A 45 27.10 18.02 -19.17
N ALA A 46 27.22 19.02 -18.31
CA ALA A 46 27.44 20.40 -18.70
C ALA A 46 28.91 20.62 -19.11
N THR A 47 29.16 20.93 -20.38
CA THR A 47 30.42 21.49 -20.85
C THR A 47 30.41 23.02 -20.70
N LYS A 48 31.49 23.54 -20.11
CA LYS A 48 31.80 24.96 -19.86
C LYS A 48 31.78 25.83 -21.13
N ALA A 49 31.27 27.06 -20.98
CA ALA A 49 31.83 28.25 -21.61
C ALA A 49 31.72 29.46 -20.66
N ASP A 50 32.83 30.17 -20.53
CA ASP A 50 33.15 31.26 -19.59
C ASP A 50 32.77 32.66 -20.17
N PRO A 51 32.96 33.79 -19.43
CA PRO A 51 31.99 34.90 -19.32
C PRO A 51 32.41 36.22 -19.98
N ALA A 52 31.45 37.14 -20.15
CA ALA A 52 31.57 38.61 -20.14
C ALA A 52 30.19 39.19 -20.59
N SER A 53 29.63 40.30 -20.12
CA SER A 53 30.09 41.39 -19.28
C SER A 53 28.85 42.10 -18.70
N THR A 54 29.05 42.71 -17.54
CA THR A 54 28.12 43.32 -16.58
C THR A 54 27.62 44.74 -16.92
N TYR A 55 26.56 45.12 -16.18
CA TYR A 55 25.90 46.44 -15.95
C TYR A 55 24.70 46.77 -16.86
N ALA A 56 23.48 47.05 -16.38
CA ALA A 56 23.01 47.43 -15.05
C ALA A 56 21.52 47.04 -14.81
N THR A 57 21.28 46.41 -13.65
CA THR A 57 20.28 46.70 -12.61
C THR A 57 18.79 46.96 -12.96
N GLN A 58 17.95 46.06 -12.43
CA GLN A 58 16.58 46.25 -11.93
C GLN A 58 15.46 46.65 -12.92
N ALA A 59 14.76 45.63 -13.44
CA ALA A 59 13.31 45.43 -13.25
C ALA A 59 12.81 44.25 -14.12
N THR A 60 12.93 43.02 -13.62
CA THR A 60 12.31 41.87 -14.29
C THR A 60 11.78 40.87 -13.28
N ARG A 61 10.53 40.44 -13.51
CA ARG A 61 9.81 39.25 -13.01
C ARG A 61 8.60 39.47 -12.09
N ALA A 62 7.83 40.53 -12.26
CA ALA A 62 6.43 40.56 -11.81
C ALA A 62 5.41 40.23 -12.91
N SER A 63 5.79 40.24 -14.20
CA SER A 63 4.80 40.27 -15.28
C SER A 63 4.57 38.95 -16.02
N ALA A 64 5.52 38.00 -15.99
CA ALA A 64 5.39 36.76 -16.76
C ALA A 64 4.57 35.65 -16.05
N SER A 65 4.57 35.62 -14.72
CA SER A 65 3.76 34.67 -13.93
C SER A 65 2.32 35.17 -13.73
N ALA A 66 2.09 36.48 -13.69
CA ALA A 66 0.75 37.06 -13.59
C ALA A 66 -0.05 36.93 -14.89
N GLN A 67 0.62 36.96 -16.06
CA GLN A 67 -0.05 36.77 -17.36
C GLN A 67 -0.34 35.29 -17.69
N GLN A 68 0.26 34.31 -16.99
CA GLN A 68 -0.14 32.90 -17.10
C GLN A 68 -1.29 32.51 -16.16
N ALA A 69 -1.62 33.32 -15.16
CA ALA A 69 -2.81 33.12 -14.31
C ALA A 69 -4.11 33.69 -14.94
N ALA A 70 -3.98 34.59 -15.93
CA ALA A 70 -5.09 35.39 -16.45
C ALA A 70 -5.86 34.78 -17.65
N SER A 71 -5.59 33.53 -18.05
CA SER A 71 -6.37 32.88 -19.12
C SER A 71 -6.68 31.39 -18.85
N ALA A 72 -6.93 31.02 -17.59
CA ALA A 72 -7.58 29.74 -17.34
C ALA A 72 -9.04 29.83 -17.78
N LYS A 73 -9.40 29.09 -18.83
CA LYS A 73 -10.79 28.89 -19.30
C LYS A 73 -11.68 28.53 -18.11
N GLU A 74 -12.81 29.23 -17.93
CA GLU A 74 -13.71 29.03 -16.78
C GLU A 74 -14.15 27.56 -16.64
N VAL A 75 -13.96 26.97 -15.46
CA VAL A 75 -14.29 25.59 -15.10
C VAL A 75 -15.75 25.53 -14.65
N LEU A 76 -16.66 25.41 -15.60
CA LEU A 76 -18.10 25.44 -15.33
C LEU A 76 -18.68 24.03 -15.17
N PRO A 77 -19.77 23.87 -14.38
CA PRO A 77 -20.52 22.61 -14.30
C PRO A 77 -21.02 22.12 -15.67
N SER A 78 -21.19 23.00 -16.66
CA SER A 78 -21.54 22.61 -18.03
C SER A 78 -20.52 21.66 -18.67
N SER A 79 -19.26 21.68 -18.22
CA SER A 79 -18.20 20.76 -18.67
C SER A 79 -18.36 19.34 -18.08
N LEU A 80 -19.28 19.14 -17.14
CA LEU A 80 -19.70 17.80 -16.68
C LEU A 80 -20.57 17.09 -17.74
N GLY A 81 -21.05 17.80 -18.76
CA GLY A 81 -21.86 17.27 -19.84
C GLY A 81 -21.10 16.36 -20.81
N VAL A 82 -21.71 16.09 -21.97
CA VAL A 82 -21.15 15.19 -22.99
C VAL A 82 -19.78 15.70 -23.47
N LEU A 83 -18.78 14.83 -23.43
CA LEU A 83 -17.44 15.11 -23.95
C LEU A 83 -17.56 15.20 -25.47
N ARG A 84 -16.99 16.27 -26.01
CA ARG A 84 -17.00 16.53 -27.45
C ARG A 84 -16.00 15.63 -28.15
N ASP A 85 -16.32 15.23 -29.38
CA ASP A 85 -15.45 14.43 -30.25
C ASP A 85 -14.05 15.07 -30.39
N GLU A 86 -13.97 16.40 -30.45
CA GLU A 86 -12.70 17.15 -30.48
C GLU A 86 -11.80 16.85 -29.27
N ARG A 87 -12.39 16.73 -28.07
CA ARG A 87 -11.62 16.42 -26.86
C ARG A 87 -11.21 14.95 -26.84
N MET A 88 -12.10 14.05 -27.26
CA MET A 88 -11.76 12.62 -27.40
C MET A 88 -10.62 12.42 -28.40
N ALA A 89 -10.61 13.14 -29.52
CA ALA A 89 -9.53 13.09 -30.50
C ALA A 89 -8.18 13.49 -29.89
N ARG A 90 -8.15 14.56 -29.07
CA ARG A 90 -6.94 14.95 -28.33
C ARG A 90 -6.49 13.89 -27.34
N CYS A 91 -7.41 13.23 -26.64
CA CYS A 91 -7.07 12.13 -25.73
C CYS A 91 -6.39 10.96 -26.47
N ILE A 92 -6.83 10.63 -27.68
CA ILE A 92 -6.19 9.60 -28.51
C ILE A 92 -4.74 10.00 -28.83
N ASP A 93 -4.55 11.22 -29.33
CA ASP A 93 -3.22 11.74 -29.69
C ASP A 93 -2.28 11.82 -28.47
N GLU A 94 -2.79 12.27 -27.31
CA GLU A 94 -2.04 12.30 -26.05
C GLU A 94 -1.64 10.89 -25.59
N ALA A 95 -2.53 9.90 -25.67
CA ALA A 95 -2.24 8.52 -25.28
C ALA A 95 -1.16 7.87 -26.15
N PHE A 96 -1.17 8.12 -27.46
CA PHE A 96 -0.10 7.64 -28.36
C PHE A 96 1.25 8.25 -28.02
N ARG A 97 1.28 9.56 -27.75
CA ARG A 97 2.52 10.25 -27.35
C ARG A 97 3.05 9.71 -26.03
N GLU A 98 2.18 9.39 -25.08
CA GLU A 98 2.55 8.81 -23.78
C GLU A 98 3.17 7.42 -23.94
N ILE A 99 2.54 6.52 -24.69
CA ILE A 99 2.96 5.11 -24.76
C ILE A 99 4.17 4.87 -25.67
N PHE A 100 4.32 5.70 -26.72
CA PHE A 100 5.41 5.60 -27.69
C PHE A 100 6.42 6.74 -27.57
N GLU A 101 6.47 7.42 -26.41
CA GLU A 101 7.43 8.50 -26.10
C GLU A 101 7.50 9.62 -27.16
N GLY A 102 6.42 9.82 -27.91
CA GLY A 102 6.31 10.82 -28.98
C GLY A 102 6.82 10.41 -30.36
N ASP A 103 7.39 9.20 -30.50
CA ASP A 103 7.96 8.72 -31.77
C ASP A 103 6.90 8.29 -32.79
N ARG A 104 5.65 8.14 -32.35
CA ARG A 104 4.56 7.63 -33.19
C ARG A 104 3.26 8.38 -32.96
N TRP A 105 2.63 8.75 -34.07
CA TRP A 105 1.27 9.28 -34.11
C TRP A 105 0.30 8.21 -34.61
N PRO A 106 -0.98 8.25 -34.17
CA PRO A 106 -1.99 7.33 -34.68
C PRO A 106 -2.24 7.60 -36.17
N SER A 107 -2.28 6.52 -36.95
CA SER A 107 -2.70 6.57 -38.36
C SER A 107 -4.21 6.88 -38.49
N GLY A 108 -4.66 7.26 -39.69
CA GLY A 108 -6.09 7.54 -39.94
C GLY A 108 -7.05 6.40 -39.52
N PRO A 109 -6.77 5.14 -39.89
CA PRO A 109 -7.56 3.99 -39.43
C PRO A 109 -7.52 3.81 -37.91
N GLU A 110 -6.36 3.99 -37.28
CA GLU A 110 -6.22 3.88 -35.82
C GLU A 110 -7.01 4.98 -35.10
N ARG A 111 -6.95 6.22 -35.59
CA ARG A 111 -7.76 7.32 -35.03
C ARG A 111 -9.24 7.00 -35.07
N SER A 112 -9.73 6.45 -36.18
CA SER A 112 -11.14 6.07 -36.32
C SER A 112 -11.51 4.98 -35.33
N ARG A 113 -10.70 3.91 -35.24
CA ARG A 113 -10.90 2.81 -34.29
C ARG A 113 -10.90 3.29 -32.83
N TRP A 114 -9.96 4.14 -32.44
CA TRP A 114 -9.87 4.65 -31.07
C TRP A 114 -10.95 5.69 -30.75
N MET A 115 -11.44 6.42 -31.76
CA MET A 115 -12.61 7.28 -31.60
C MET A 115 -13.87 6.46 -31.34
N ASP A 116 -14.08 5.38 -32.09
CA ASP A 116 -15.20 4.47 -31.87
C ASP A 116 -15.12 3.79 -30.50
N PHE A 117 -13.91 3.41 -30.06
CA PHE A 117 -13.66 2.90 -28.71
C PHE A 117 -14.00 3.94 -27.64
N ALA A 118 -13.55 5.19 -27.77
CA ALA A 118 -13.85 6.27 -26.83
C ALA A 118 -15.36 6.56 -26.76
N LYS A 119 -16.05 6.55 -27.90
CA LYS A 119 -17.50 6.70 -27.98
C LYS A 119 -18.22 5.53 -27.31
N ALA A 120 -17.76 4.31 -27.54
CA ALA A 120 -18.32 3.11 -26.90
C ALA A 120 -18.11 3.10 -25.38
N LEU A 121 -16.93 3.52 -24.89
CA LEU A 121 -16.67 3.68 -23.46
C LEU A 121 -17.66 4.67 -22.83
N ARG A 122 -17.88 5.82 -23.47
CA ARG A 122 -18.81 6.83 -22.96
C ARG A 122 -20.27 6.41 -23.08
N ALA A 123 -20.63 5.63 -24.10
CA ALA A 123 -21.97 5.08 -24.24
C ALA A 123 -22.28 4.08 -23.11
N LYS A 124 -21.29 3.33 -22.63
CA LYS A 124 -21.42 2.42 -21.49
C LYS A 124 -21.47 3.19 -20.15
N ASP A 125 -20.64 4.21 -20.00
CA ASP A 125 -20.65 5.08 -18.81
C ASP A 125 -20.54 6.56 -19.21
N PRO A 126 -21.66 7.31 -19.17
CA PRO A 126 -21.67 8.74 -19.50
C PRO A 126 -20.79 9.61 -18.60
N LYS A 127 -20.38 9.12 -17.42
CA LYS A 127 -19.54 9.85 -16.46
C LYS A 127 -18.05 9.79 -16.78
N VAL A 128 -17.64 8.99 -17.76
CA VAL A 128 -16.22 8.84 -18.14
C VAL A 128 -15.62 10.20 -18.53
N THR A 129 -14.54 10.57 -17.86
CA THR A 129 -13.82 11.84 -18.08
C THR A 129 -12.82 11.74 -19.24
N ALA A 130 -12.31 12.87 -19.71
CA ALA A 130 -11.34 12.91 -20.80
C ALA A 130 -10.04 12.18 -20.41
N GLU A 131 -9.64 12.32 -19.15
CA GLU A 131 -8.49 11.64 -18.58
C GLU A 131 -8.72 10.13 -18.53
N GLN A 132 -9.91 9.68 -18.11
CA GLN A 132 -10.24 8.25 -18.11
C GLN A 132 -10.27 7.66 -19.52
N VAL A 133 -10.77 8.40 -20.52
CA VAL A 133 -10.67 7.98 -21.94
C VAL A 133 -9.20 7.83 -22.35
N ARG A 134 -8.35 8.83 -22.05
CA ARG A 134 -6.93 8.80 -22.37
C ARG A 134 -6.25 7.60 -21.70
N SER A 135 -6.45 7.41 -20.40
CA SER A 135 -5.86 6.31 -19.63
C SER A 135 -6.33 4.94 -20.13
N ALA A 136 -7.60 4.78 -20.48
CA ALA A 136 -8.11 3.53 -21.05
C ALA A 136 -7.44 3.21 -22.40
N ILE A 137 -7.31 4.21 -23.28
CA ILE A 137 -6.61 4.05 -24.56
C ILE A 137 -5.12 3.76 -24.34
N ALA A 138 -4.47 4.49 -23.45
CA ALA A 138 -3.06 4.29 -23.12
C ALA A 138 -2.81 2.88 -22.56
N ASN A 139 -3.71 2.37 -21.72
CA ASN A 139 -3.62 1.01 -21.20
C ASN A 139 -3.72 -0.03 -22.32
N GLU A 140 -4.71 0.07 -23.22
CA GLU A 140 -4.84 -0.85 -24.34
C GLU A 140 -3.66 -0.76 -25.32
N LEU A 141 -3.13 0.45 -25.57
CA LEU A 141 -1.92 0.64 -26.37
C LEU A 141 -0.69 0.00 -25.72
N ARG A 142 -0.57 0.09 -24.39
CA ARG A 142 0.48 -0.59 -23.64
C ARG A 142 0.37 -2.10 -23.77
N LEU A 143 -0.85 -2.64 -23.65
CA LEU A 143 -1.09 -4.07 -23.87
C LEU A 143 -0.70 -4.47 -25.29
N GLN A 144 -1.05 -3.70 -26.32
CA GLN A 144 -0.64 -3.99 -27.70
C GLN A 144 0.88 -3.92 -27.89
N ARG A 145 1.55 -2.91 -27.33
CA ARG A 145 3.00 -2.75 -27.40
C ARG A 145 3.73 -3.93 -26.74
N ASP A 146 3.26 -4.31 -25.55
CA ASP A 146 3.82 -5.42 -24.77
C ASP A 146 3.27 -6.78 -25.24
N GLY A 147 2.42 -6.77 -26.28
CA GLY A 147 1.56 -7.85 -26.82
C GLY A 147 0.93 -8.73 -25.75
N LEU A 148 0.45 -8.09 -24.71
CA LEU A 148 -0.44 -8.63 -23.68
C LEU A 148 -1.92 -8.44 -24.07
N ASP A 149 -2.19 -7.88 -25.24
CA ASP A 149 -3.52 -7.71 -25.82
C ASP A 149 -4.13 -9.04 -26.28
N SER A 150 -3.28 -10.02 -26.63
CA SER A 150 -3.72 -11.37 -27.01
C SER A 150 -2.63 -12.41 -26.77
N ALA A 151 -3.03 -13.65 -26.51
CA ALA A 151 -2.11 -14.79 -26.43
C ALA A 151 -1.91 -15.44 -27.81
N SER A 152 -1.52 -14.66 -28.81
CA SER A 152 -1.21 -15.17 -30.16
C SER A 152 0.08 -16.02 -30.13
N PRO A 153 0.30 -16.93 -31.10
CA PRO A 153 1.54 -17.70 -31.20
C PRO A 153 2.79 -16.83 -31.19
N GLU A 154 2.76 -15.66 -31.84
CA GLU A 154 3.86 -14.70 -31.90
C GLU A 154 4.12 -14.04 -30.53
N ASN A 155 3.07 -13.68 -29.80
CA ASN A 155 3.19 -13.11 -28.45
C ASN A 155 3.70 -14.15 -27.44
N ILE A 156 3.25 -15.40 -27.55
CA ILE A 156 3.73 -16.53 -26.73
C ILE A 156 5.23 -16.76 -26.96
N ASP A 157 5.68 -16.73 -28.21
CA ASP A 157 7.11 -16.83 -28.54
C ASP A 157 7.93 -15.72 -27.90
N ARG A 158 7.43 -14.48 -27.96
CA ARG A 158 8.09 -13.35 -27.30
C ARG A 158 8.15 -13.55 -25.78
N PHE A 159 7.07 -14.02 -25.15
CA PHE A 159 7.06 -14.29 -23.71
C PHE A 159 8.09 -15.34 -23.31
N ILE A 160 8.25 -16.41 -24.10
CA ILE A 160 9.24 -17.47 -23.86
C ILE A 160 10.66 -16.91 -24.00
N GLN A 161 10.92 -16.12 -25.05
CA GLN A 161 12.22 -15.49 -25.26
C GLN A 161 12.58 -14.54 -24.11
N ASP A 162 11.66 -13.68 -23.70
CA ASP A 162 11.85 -12.74 -22.59
C ASP A 162 12.10 -13.48 -21.27
N ALA A 163 11.34 -14.56 -21.02
CA ALA A 163 11.50 -15.39 -19.84
C ALA A 163 12.89 -16.04 -19.78
N VAL A 164 13.32 -16.71 -20.87
CA VAL A 164 14.64 -17.36 -20.92
C VAL A 164 15.75 -16.33 -20.80
N LYS A 165 15.63 -15.20 -21.49
CA LYS A 165 16.60 -14.11 -21.45
C LYS A 165 16.76 -13.56 -20.04
N TRP A 166 15.66 -13.23 -19.37
CA TRP A 166 15.68 -12.70 -18.01
C TRP A 166 16.20 -13.73 -17.00
N VAL A 167 15.72 -14.98 -17.06
CA VAL A 167 16.13 -16.04 -16.14
C VAL A 167 17.63 -16.38 -16.30
N SER A 168 18.14 -16.51 -17.53
CA SER A 168 19.57 -16.74 -17.77
C SER A 168 20.44 -15.58 -17.28
N GLN A 169 20.03 -14.33 -17.51
CA GLN A 169 20.75 -13.17 -16.97
C GLN A 169 20.81 -13.18 -15.44
N CYS A 170 19.71 -13.52 -14.77
CA CYS A 170 19.62 -13.51 -13.32
C CYS A 170 20.38 -14.66 -12.64
N TYR A 171 20.41 -15.86 -13.23
CA TYR A 171 20.93 -17.07 -12.58
C TYR A 171 22.19 -17.65 -13.22
N GLU A 172 22.43 -17.40 -14.50
CA GLU A 172 23.65 -17.81 -15.22
C GLU A 172 24.63 -16.63 -15.41
N GLY A 173 24.18 -15.39 -15.17
CA GLY A 173 24.99 -14.17 -15.29
C GLY A 173 25.22 -13.70 -16.72
N GLN A 174 24.57 -14.33 -17.71
CA GLN A 174 24.65 -13.95 -19.12
C GLN A 174 23.29 -14.09 -19.80
N GLU A 175 22.92 -13.10 -20.61
CA GLU A 175 21.72 -13.15 -21.44
C GLU A 175 21.89 -14.19 -22.55
N ARG A 176 20.94 -15.11 -22.68
CA ARG A 176 20.80 -15.96 -23.87
C ARG A 176 19.36 -16.00 -24.37
N ASN A 177 19.20 -16.33 -25.64
CA ASN A 177 17.90 -16.59 -26.23
C ASN A 177 17.45 -18.04 -25.98
N ALA A 178 16.15 -18.27 -26.06
CA ALA A 178 15.58 -19.61 -26.02
C ALA A 178 16.00 -20.42 -27.26
N SER A 179 16.52 -21.62 -27.05
CA SER A 179 16.82 -22.57 -28.10
C SER A 179 15.54 -23.09 -28.79
N PRO A 180 15.61 -23.64 -30.01
CA PRO A 180 14.44 -24.23 -30.67
C PRO A 180 13.76 -25.34 -29.86
N ALA A 181 14.52 -26.09 -29.06
CA ALA A 181 13.99 -27.12 -28.17
C ALA A 181 13.21 -26.51 -27.00
N GLU A 182 13.74 -25.46 -26.37
CA GLU A 182 13.07 -24.73 -25.28
C GLU A 182 11.81 -24.03 -25.79
N LEU A 183 11.85 -23.38 -26.96
CA LEU A 183 10.67 -22.78 -27.58
C LEU A 183 9.55 -23.81 -27.76
N ARG A 184 9.88 -25.00 -28.28
CA ARG A 184 8.90 -26.06 -28.46
C ARG A 184 8.33 -26.54 -27.12
N GLN A 185 9.20 -26.79 -26.14
CA GLN A 185 8.79 -27.22 -24.80
C GLN A 185 7.84 -26.21 -24.16
N TRP A 186 8.16 -24.92 -24.21
CA TRP A 186 7.37 -23.88 -23.55
C TRP A 186 6.10 -23.50 -24.31
N ARG A 187 6.08 -23.66 -25.64
CA ARG A 187 4.83 -23.60 -26.42
C ARG A 187 3.86 -24.71 -26.01
N ASP A 188 4.36 -25.94 -25.88
CA ASP A 188 3.53 -27.08 -25.47
C ASP A 188 3.00 -26.86 -24.05
N PHE A 189 3.82 -26.32 -23.14
CA PHE A 189 3.40 -25.91 -21.80
C PHE A 189 2.33 -24.81 -21.85
N ALA A 190 2.53 -23.75 -22.63
CA ALA A 190 1.58 -22.64 -22.76
C ALA A 190 0.24 -23.13 -23.32
N ALA A 191 0.26 -23.95 -24.36
CA ALA A 191 -0.94 -24.54 -24.96
C ALA A 191 -1.70 -25.44 -23.97
N LYS A 192 -0.98 -26.26 -23.20
CA LYS A 192 -1.57 -27.08 -22.14
C LYS A 192 -2.19 -26.21 -21.04
N LEU A 193 -1.48 -25.18 -20.59
CA LEU A 193 -1.97 -24.28 -19.55
C LEU A 193 -3.22 -23.51 -19.99
N GLN A 194 -3.28 -23.09 -21.26
CA GLN A 194 -4.48 -22.47 -21.85
C GLN A 194 -5.65 -23.44 -21.98
N GLN A 195 -5.40 -24.73 -22.24
CA GLN A 195 -6.45 -25.76 -22.24
C GLN A 195 -6.99 -26.02 -20.84
N GLU A 196 -6.11 -26.09 -19.84
CA GLU A 196 -6.48 -26.31 -18.43
C GLU A 196 -7.15 -25.07 -17.82
N LYS A 197 -6.76 -23.87 -18.25
CA LYS A 197 -7.26 -22.58 -17.76
C LYS A 197 -7.61 -21.67 -18.93
N PRO A 198 -8.79 -21.82 -19.55
CA PRO A 198 -9.20 -21.02 -20.70
C PRO A 198 -9.41 -19.53 -20.38
N GLU A 199 -9.61 -19.18 -19.11
CA GLU A 199 -9.80 -17.80 -18.64
C GLU A 199 -8.48 -17.05 -18.40
N LEU A 200 -7.34 -17.70 -18.65
CA LEU A 200 -6.02 -17.16 -18.30
C LEU A 200 -5.66 -15.99 -19.22
N THR A 201 -5.39 -14.83 -18.63
CA THR A 201 -5.02 -13.61 -19.37
C THR A 201 -3.62 -13.75 -19.98
N PRO A 202 -3.29 -13.04 -21.07
CA PRO A 202 -1.95 -13.07 -21.66
C PRO A 202 -0.83 -12.67 -20.68
N GLU A 203 -1.12 -11.77 -19.75
CA GLU A 203 -0.19 -11.37 -18.68
C GLU A 203 0.06 -12.53 -17.70
N GLN A 204 -0.99 -13.19 -17.22
CA GLN A 204 -0.84 -14.38 -16.38
C GLN A 204 -0.09 -15.50 -17.11
N LEU A 205 -0.28 -15.63 -18.42
CA LEU A 205 0.44 -16.63 -19.23
C LEU A 205 1.93 -16.32 -19.28
N LYS A 206 2.29 -15.05 -19.51
CA LYS A 206 3.68 -14.58 -19.49
C LYS A 206 4.36 -14.90 -18.16
N TYR A 207 3.71 -14.59 -17.03
CA TYR A 207 4.26 -14.87 -15.71
C TYR A 207 4.38 -16.37 -15.45
N ALA A 208 3.37 -17.17 -15.79
CA ALA A 208 3.41 -18.62 -15.62
C ALA A 208 4.54 -19.27 -16.43
N ILE A 209 4.77 -18.82 -17.67
CA ILE A 209 5.92 -19.25 -18.48
C ILE A 209 7.23 -18.85 -17.80
N THR A 210 7.34 -17.62 -17.30
CA THR A 210 8.55 -17.13 -16.64
C THR A 210 8.87 -17.91 -15.36
N ASP A 211 7.86 -18.19 -14.53
CA ASP A 211 8.04 -18.96 -13.30
C ASP A 211 8.37 -20.43 -13.59
N ALA A 212 7.78 -21.02 -14.63
CA ALA A 212 8.13 -22.39 -15.03
C ALA A 212 9.57 -22.47 -15.56
N VAL A 213 10.01 -21.50 -16.38
CA VAL A 213 11.40 -21.37 -16.84
C VAL A 213 12.35 -21.20 -15.65
N ARG A 214 12.00 -20.32 -14.69
CA ARG A 214 12.77 -20.13 -13.46
C ARG A 214 12.85 -21.43 -12.68
N ALA A 215 11.73 -22.11 -12.44
CA ALA A 215 11.67 -23.32 -11.63
C ALA A 215 12.50 -24.46 -12.25
N GLN A 216 12.48 -24.60 -13.58
CA GLN A 216 13.34 -25.55 -14.27
C GLN A 216 14.82 -25.19 -14.10
N MET A 217 15.18 -23.91 -14.20
CA MET A 217 16.57 -23.47 -14.02
C MET A 217 17.07 -23.59 -12.58
N THR A 218 16.22 -23.30 -11.58
CA THR A 218 16.57 -23.37 -10.15
C THR A 218 16.45 -24.78 -9.57
N GLY A 219 15.85 -25.72 -10.32
CA GLY A 219 15.60 -27.10 -9.89
C GLY A 219 14.45 -27.23 -8.88
N THR A 220 13.53 -26.26 -8.84
CA THR A 220 12.37 -26.25 -7.93
C THR A 220 11.10 -26.83 -8.59
N ASP A 221 11.22 -27.33 -9.81
CA ASP A 221 10.13 -27.85 -10.65
C ASP A 221 9.64 -29.26 -10.26
N LYS A 222 10.41 -30.01 -9.44
CA LYS A 222 10.07 -31.39 -9.04
C LYS A 222 10.42 -31.68 -7.58
N ALA A 223 9.57 -32.46 -6.90
CA ALA A 223 9.87 -33.01 -5.57
C ALA A 223 10.71 -34.29 -5.68
N SER A 224 11.93 -34.17 -6.21
CA SER A 224 12.90 -35.26 -6.26
C SER A 224 13.62 -35.41 -4.91
N PRO A 225 14.17 -36.60 -4.57
CA PRO A 225 14.96 -36.78 -3.34
C PRO A 225 16.12 -35.78 -3.20
N ALA A 226 16.77 -35.41 -4.31
CA ALA A 226 17.84 -34.40 -4.33
C ALA A 226 17.33 -32.98 -4.03
N ASN A 227 16.08 -32.67 -4.42
CA ASN A 227 15.47 -31.36 -4.15
C ASN A 227 14.90 -31.26 -2.73
N ILE A 228 14.42 -32.37 -2.15
CA ILE A 228 14.00 -32.44 -0.75
C ILE A 228 15.19 -32.15 0.17
N ASP A 229 16.37 -32.72 -0.12
CA ASP A 229 17.59 -32.45 0.64
C ASP A 229 17.97 -30.98 0.59
N ARG A 230 17.92 -30.38 -0.60
CA ARG A 230 18.17 -28.95 -0.77
C ARG A 230 17.16 -28.08 -0.02
N PHE A 231 15.86 -28.43 -0.02
CA PHE A 231 14.85 -27.71 0.76
C PHE A 231 15.13 -27.79 2.26
N ILE A 232 15.56 -28.94 2.76
CA ILE A 232 15.92 -29.12 4.18
C ILE A 232 17.17 -28.30 4.52
N GLU A 233 18.20 -28.32 3.67
CA GLU A 233 19.43 -27.55 3.87
C GLU A 233 19.18 -26.04 3.86
N ASP A 234 18.44 -25.53 2.86
CA ASP A 234 18.08 -24.11 2.76
C ASP A 234 17.23 -23.68 3.97
N ALA A 235 16.29 -24.52 4.41
CA ALA A 235 15.47 -24.26 5.58
C ALA A 235 16.29 -24.23 6.87
N VAL A 236 17.17 -25.20 7.12
CA VAL A 236 18.00 -25.22 8.34
C VAL A 236 18.93 -24.02 8.39
N LYS A 237 19.55 -23.66 7.26
CA LYS A 237 20.41 -22.47 7.15
C LYS A 237 19.65 -21.18 7.47
N TRP A 238 18.49 -21.02 6.84
CA TRP A 238 17.66 -19.82 7.04
C TRP A 238 17.16 -19.72 8.49
N VAL A 239 16.60 -20.80 9.04
CA VAL A 239 16.07 -20.79 10.42
C VAL A 239 17.21 -20.61 11.43
N SER A 240 18.37 -21.25 11.28
CA SER A 240 19.49 -21.04 12.22
C SER A 240 20.07 -19.63 12.13
N GLN A 241 20.16 -19.06 10.92
CA GLN A 241 20.61 -17.68 10.75
C GLN A 241 19.62 -16.70 11.42
N CYS A 242 18.32 -16.92 11.27
CA CYS A 242 17.29 -16.05 11.82
C CYS A 242 17.13 -16.18 13.35
N TYR A 243 17.27 -17.38 13.92
CA TYR A 243 16.90 -17.65 15.32
C TYR A 243 18.09 -18.02 16.23
N GLU A 244 19.21 -18.51 15.68
CA GLU A 244 20.44 -18.81 16.43
C GLU A 244 21.56 -17.78 16.14
N GLY A 245 21.32 -16.84 15.21
CA GLY A 245 22.27 -15.78 14.82
C GLY A 245 23.46 -16.27 13.99
N GLN A 246 23.48 -17.54 13.57
CA GLN A 246 24.56 -18.13 12.77
C GLN A 246 24.03 -19.16 11.78
N GLU A 247 24.56 -19.16 10.55
CA GLU A 247 24.23 -20.16 9.53
C GLU A 247 24.89 -21.50 9.93
N ARG A 248 24.09 -22.58 9.94
CA ARG A 248 24.60 -23.94 10.08
C ARG A 248 24.01 -24.84 9.01
N ASN A 249 24.71 -25.93 8.72
CA ASN A 249 24.19 -26.98 7.86
C ASN A 249 23.34 -27.97 8.67
N ALA A 250 22.39 -28.62 7.99
CA ALA A 250 21.62 -29.71 8.56
C ALA A 250 22.54 -30.88 8.94
N SER A 251 22.41 -31.40 10.15
CA SER A 251 23.14 -32.62 10.54
C SER A 251 22.57 -33.85 9.80
N PRO A 252 23.34 -34.93 9.65
CA PRO A 252 22.85 -36.16 9.02
C PRO A 252 21.60 -36.75 9.70
N ALA A 253 21.45 -36.54 11.00
CA ALA A 253 20.27 -36.95 11.76
C ALA A 253 19.03 -36.08 11.44
N GLU A 254 19.21 -34.77 11.32
CA GLU A 254 18.15 -33.84 10.92
C GLU A 254 17.71 -34.07 9.47
N LEU A 255 18.66 -34.28 8.55
CA LEU A 255 18.35 -34.62 7.16
C LEU A 255 17.47 -35.88 7.09
N ARG A 256 17.82 -36.93 7.85
CA ARG A 256 17.00 -38.15 7.90
C ARG A 256 15.61 -37.89 8.47
N GLN A 257 15.52 -37.17 9.58
CA GLN A 257 14.23 -36.82 10.21
C GLN A 257 13.31 -36.04 9.25
N TRP A 258 13.85 -35.04 8.57
CA TRP A 258 13.05 -34.17 7.69
C TRP A 258 12.73 -34.81 6.34
N ARG A 259 13.55 -35.75 5.86
CA ARG A 259 13.19 -36.63 4.74
C ARG A 259 11.99 -37.50 5.09
N ASP A 260 11.99 -38.11 6.27
CA ASP A 260 10.88 -38.97 6.73
C ASP A 260 9.59 -38.13 6.88
N PHE A 261 9.71 -36.89 7.40
CA PHE A 261 8.60 -35.94 7.44
C PHE A 261 8.07 -35.57 6.05
N ALA A 262 8.96 -35.21 5.12
CA ALA A 262 8.58 -34.84 3.76
C ALA A 262 7.91 -36.01 3.02
N ALA A 263 8.44 -37.23 3.16
CA ALA A 263 7.87 -38.43 2.56
C ALA A 263 6.47 -38.75 3.13
N LYS A 264 6.29 -38.60 4.46
CA LYS A 264 4.99 -38.77 5.10
C LYS A 264 3.98 -37.71 4.64
N LEU A 265 4.40 -36.45 4.56
CA LEU A 265 3.54 -35.36 4.12
C LEU A 265 3.11 -35.52 2.65
N GLN A 266 4.00 -36.02 1.79
CA GLN A 266 3.68 -36.36 0.41
C GLN A 266 2.74 -37.57 0.29
N GLN A 267 2.83 -38.55 1.20
CA GLN A 267 1.88 -39.67 1.26
C GLN A 267 0.49 -39.24 1.73
N GLU A 268 0.42 -38.35 2.72
CA GLU A 268 -0.83 -37.81 3.27
C GLU A 268 -1.48 -36.81 2.31
N LYS A 269 -0.68 -36.06 1.54
CA LYS A 269 -1.13 -35.04 0.60
C LYS A 269 -0.40 -35.21 -0.75
N PRO A 270 -0.87 -36.10 -1.64
CA PRO A 270 -0.21 -36.37 -2.93
C PRO A 270 -0.27 -35.19 -3.91
N GLU A 271 -1.18 -34.23 -3.70
CA GLU A 271 -1.34 -33.03 -4.56
C GLU A 271 -0.40 -31.88 -4.19
N LEU A 272 0.45 -32.06 -3.17
CA LEU A 272 1.28 -30.99 -2.62
C LEU A 272 2.36 -30.58 -3.62
N THR A 273 2.35 -29.31 -4.02
CA THR A 273 3.33 -28.77 -4.95
C THR A 273 4.73 -28.73 -4.30
N PRO A 274 5.83 -28.78 -5.08
CA PRO A 274 7.19 -28.69 -4.53
C PRO A 274 7.43 -27.43 -3.69
N GLU A 275 6.81 -26.31 -4.05
CA GLU A 275 6.88 -25.06 -3.31
C GLU A 275 6.16 -25.14 -1.96
N GLN A 276 4.94 -25.67 -1.93
CA GLN A 276 4.22 -25.92 -0.68
C GLN A 276 4.98 -26.89 0.23
N LEU A 277 5.67 -27.88 -0.35
CA LEU A 277 6.48 -28.84 0.40
C LEU A 277 7.69 -28.15 1.04
N LYS A 278 8.38 -27.29 0.30
CA LYS A 278 9.50 -26.47 0.80
C LYS A 278 9.06 -25.59 1.99
N TYR A 279 7.92 -24.90 1.87
CA TYR A 279 7.40 -24.07 2.95
C TYR A 279 6.99 -24.90 4.17
N ALA A 280 6.29 -26.02 3.98
CA ALA A 280 5.90 -26.91 5.07
C ALA A 280 7.12 -27.48 5.84
N ILE A 281 8.19 -27.85 5.13
CA ILE A 281 9.46 -28.29 5.74
C ILE A 281 10.08 -27.15 6.55
N THR A 282 10.10 -25.94 6.00
CA THR A 282 10.68 -24.76 6.64
C THR A 282 9.90 -24.35 7.90
N ASP A 283 8.58 -24.37 7.83
CA ASP A 283 7.70 -24.08 8.96
C ASP A 283 7.84 -25.13 10.06
N ALA A 284 7.92 -26.42 9.72
CA ALA A 284 8.13 -27.47 10.71
C ALA A 284 9.50 -27.37 11.39
N ILE A 285 10.56 -27.04 10.64
CA ILE A 285 11.91 -26.79 11.19
C ILE A 285 11.88 -25.56 12.11
N ARG A 286 11.23 -24.47 11.70
CA ARG A 286 11.05 -23.27 12.52
C ARG A 286 10.28 -23.58 13.79
N ALA A 287 9.18 -24.33 13.70
CA ALA A 287 8.35 -24.65 14.85
C ALA A 287 9.10 -25.47 15.89
N LYS A 288 9.87 -26.47 15.43
CA LYS A 288 10.75 -27.27 16.29
C LYS A 288 11.88 -26.44 16.92
N MET A 289 12.47 -25.50 16.18
CA MET A 289 13.57 -24.67 16.67
C MET A 289 13.11 -23.57 17.64
N THR A 290 11.89 -23.05 17.44
CA THR A 290 11.29 -22.00 18.28
C THR A 290 10.40 -22.54 19.40
N GLY A 291 10.24 -23.86 19.51
CA GLY A 291 9.39 -24.49 20.52
C GLY A 291 7.89 -24.22 20.34
N THR A 292 7.45 -23.84 19.14
CA THR A 292 6.03 -23.56 18.82
C THR A 292 5.28 -24.78 18.29
N ASP A 293 5.92 -25.96 18.31
CA ASP A 293 5.42 -27.22 17.77
C ASP A 293 4.35 -27.92 18.63
N SER A 294 4.08 -27.43 19.85
CA SER A 294 3.12 -28.04 20.78
C SER A 294 2.54 -27.06 21.80
N ALA A 295 1.28 -27.27 22.20
CA ALA A 295 0.64 -26.58 23.33
C ALA A 295 1.04 -27.22 24.67
N SER A 296 2.34 -27.40 24.90
CA SER A 296 2.86 -27.94 26.16
C SER A 296 2.82 -26.87 27.27
N PRO A 297 2.77 -27.25 28.56
CA PRO A 297 2.79 -26.29 29.67
C PRO A 297 3.97 -25.30 29.62
N THR A 298 5.14 -25.76 29.16
CA THR A 298 6.33 -24.93 28.99
C THR A 298 6.17 -23.89 27.88
N ASN A 299 5.46 -24.22 26.81
CA ASN A 299 5.24 -23.33 25.66
C ASN A 299 4.12 -22.33 25.94
N ILE A 300 3.10 -22.71 26.71
CA ILE A 300 2.05 -21.80 27.18
C ILE A 300 2.66 -20.67 28.02
N ASP A 301 3.61 -21.00 28.91
CA ASP A 301 4.33 -19.98 29.68
C ASP A 301 5.12 -19.01 28.81
N ALA A 302 5.79 -19.52 27.78
CA ALA A 302 6.50 -18.68 26.81
C ALA A 302 5.54 -17.78 26.03
N PHE A 303 4.38 -18.28 25.60
CA PHE A 303 3.35 -17.48 24.91
C PHE A 303 2.81 -16.36 25.80
N ILE A 304 2.59 -16.63 27.09
CA ILE A 304 2.14 -15.62 28.05
C ILE A 304 3.22 -14.56 28.28
N GLN A 305 4.48 -14.97 28.42
CA GLN A 305 5.59 -14.03 28.61
C GLN A 305 5.79 -13.13 27.37
N ASP A 306 5.76 -13.70 26.17
CA ASP A 306 5.86 -12.95 24.91
C ASP A 306 4.70 -11.97 24.76
N ALA A 307 3.47 -12.41 25.06
CA ALA A 307 2.28 -11.57 24.99
C ALA A 307 2.38 -10.39 25.96
N VAL A 308 2.70 -10.63 27.24
CA VAL A 308 2.82 -9.56 28.24
C VAL A 308 3.96 -8.61 27.89
N LYS A 309 5.10 -9.13 27.45
CA LYS A 309 6.26 -8.33 27.04
C LYS A 309 5.92 -7.42 25.86
N TRP A 310 5.30 -7.97 24.82
CA TRP A 310 4.92 -7.21 23.64
C TRP A 310 3.85 -6.16 23.96
N VAL A 311 2.79 -6.53 24.68
CA VAL A 311 1.71 -5.59 25.03
C VAL A 311 2.24 -4.48 25.95
N SER A 312 3.09 -4.78 26.93
CA SER A 312 3.66 -3.73 27.79
C SER A 312 4.60 -2.80 27.01
N GLN A 313 5.41 -3.34 26.09
CA GLN A 313 6.26 -2.53 25.23
C GLN A 313 5.45 -1.59 24.34
N CYS A 314 4.36 -2.11 23.73
CA CYS A 314 3.54 -1.34 22.81
C CYS A 314 2.64 -0.30 23.50
N TYR A 315 2.13 -0.59 24.70
CA TYR A 315 1.11 0.25 25.35
C TYR A 315 1.57 0.93 26.64
N GLU A 316 2.58 0.41 27.32
CA GLU A 316 3.19 1.02 28.53
C GLU A 316 4.56 1.65 28.23
N GLY A 317 5.09 1.46 27.01
CA GLY A 317 6.38 1.99 26.58
C GLY A 317 7.60 1.31 27.20
N GLN A 318 7.41 0.22 27.96
CA GLN A 318 8.48 -0.53 28.63
C GLN A 318 8.22 -2.03 28.61
N GLU A 319 9.28 -2.81 28.40
CA GLU A 319 9.21 -4.28 28.47
C GLU A 319 9.10 -4.73 29.92
N ARG A 320 8.09 -5.53 30.24
CA ARG A 320 7.98 -6.22 31.53
C ARG A 320 7.67 -7.70 31.32
N ASN A 321 8.02 -8.50 32.32
CA ASN A 321 7.64 -9.91 32.37
C ASN A 321 6.29 -10.08 33.06
N ALA A 322 5.59 -11.16 32.74
CA ALA A 322 4.36 -11.54 33.42
C ALA A 322 4.62 -11.83 34.90
N SER A 323 3.84 -11.22 35.80
CA SER A 323 3.88 -11.51 37.22
C SER A 323 3.39 -12.94 37.52
N PRO A 324 3.71 -13.52 38.69
CA PRO A 324 3.21 -14.85 39.07
C PRO A 324 1.68 -14.95 39.09
N ALA A 325 0.98 -13.85 39.40
CA ALA A 325 -0.48 -13.77 39.39
C ALA A 325 -1.04 -13.78 37.95
N GLU A 326 -0.44 -12.98 37.05
CA GLU A 326 -0.81 -12.95 35.62
C GLU A 326 -0.52 -14.29 34.94
N LEU A 327 0.63 -14.92 35.23
CA LEU A 327 0.94 -16.26 34.71
C LEU A 327 -0.12 -17.29 35.11
N ARG A 328 -0.58 -17.26 36.36
CA ARG A 328 -1.64 -18.16 36.82
C ARG A 328 -2.97 -17.88 36.10
N GLN A 329 -3.36 -16.61 36.01
CA GLN A 329 -4.58 -16.19 35.32
C GLN A 329 -4.57 -16.64 33.85
N TRP A 330 -3.48 -16.42 33.13
CA TRP A 330 -3.39 -16.72 31.71
C TRP A 330 -3.21 -18.21 31.42
N ARG A 331 -2.62 -18.99 32.35
CA ARG A 331 -2.66 -20.46 32.29
C ARG A 331 -4.08 -20.99 32.40
N ASP A 332 -4.87 -20.47 33.33
CA ASP A 332 -6.26 -20.88 33.51
C ASP A 332 -7.09 -20.52 32.26
N PHE A 333 -6.83 -19.36 31.65
CA PHE A 333 -7.42 -18.98 30.36
C PHE A 333 -7.03 -19.94 29.23
N ALA A 334 -5.74 -20.24 29.09
CA ALA A 334 -5.24 -21.15 28.05
C ALA A 334 -5.80 -22.58 28.21
N ALA A 335 -5.86 -23.09 29.44
CA ALA A 335 -6.46 -24.38 29.75
C ALA A 335 -7.96 -24.42 29.41
N LYS A 336 -8.69 -23.33 29.67
CA LYS A 336 -10.10 -23.19 29.30
C LYS A 336 -10.30 -23.18 27.78
N GLN A 337 -9.47 -22.44 27.04
CA GLN A 337 -9.52 -22.39 25.57
C GLN A 337 -9.27 -23.78 24.94
N LEU A 338 -8.28 -24.52 25.45
CA LEU A 338 -7.98 -25.88 24.99
C LEU A 338 -9.08 -26.88 25.38
N ALA A 339 -9.76 -26.70 26.51
CA ALA A 339 -10.90 -27.52 26.90
C ALA A 339 -12.14 -27.25 26.04
N GLU A 340 -12.38 -25.98 25.68
CA GLU A 340 -13.50 -25.57 24.82
C GLU A 340 -13.25 -25.90 23.33
N LYS A 341 -11.99 -25.90 22.89
CA LYS A 341 -11.57 -26.20 21.51
C LYS A 341 -10.34 -27.13 21.51
N PRO A 342 -10.55 -28.46 21.58
CA PRO A 342 -9.46 -29.43 21.61
C PRO A 342 -8.57 -29.42 20.34
N ASP A 343 -9.12 -28.98 19.20
CA ASP A 343 -8.40 -28.91 17.92
C ASP A 343 -7.68 -27.55 17.70
N MET A 344 -7.63 -26.67 18.71
CA MET A 344 -6.96 -25.37 18.59
C MET A 344 -5.45 -25.55 18.39
N THR A 345 -4.90 -24.91 17.36
CA THR A 345 -3.45 -24.98 17.10
C THR A 345 -2.67 -24.14 18.12
N PRO A 346 -1.39 -24.47 18.40
CA PRO A 346 -0.56 -23.68 19.31
C PRO A 346 -0.45 -22.21 18.91
N GLU A 347 -0.46 -21.92 17.61
CA GLU A 347 -0.42 -20.55 17.08
C GLU A 347 -1.74 -19.80 17.32
N GLN A 348 -2.89 -20.47 17.13
CA GLN A 348 -4.20 -19.89 17.49
C GLN A 348 -4.29 -19.60 19.00
N LEU A 349 -3.74 -20.48 19.84
CA LEU A 349 -3.69 -20.28 21.29
C LEU A 349 -2.81 -19.08 21.65
N LYS A 350 -1.64 -18.93 21.02
CA LYS A 350 -0.75 -17.78 21.21
C LYS A 350 -1.45 -16.46 20.89
N TYR A 351 -2.16 -16.38 19.76
CA TYR A 351 -2.93 -15.19 19.39
C TYR A 351 -4.06 -14.89 20.39
N ALA A 352 -4.83 -15.91 20.79
CA ALA A 352 -5.91 -15.74 21.76
C ALA A 352 -5.41 -15.22 23.12
N ILE A 353 -4.26 -15.70 23.60
CA ILE A 353 -3.61 -15.18 24.82
C ILE A 353 -3.19 -13.72 24.61
N SER A 354 -2.59 -13.40 23.46
CA SER A 354 -2.13 -12.03 23.16
C SER A 354 -3.26 -11.02 23.05
N ASP A 355 -4.39 -11.41 22.45
CA ASP A 355 -5.60 -10.58 22.35
C ASP A 355 -6.20 -10.33 23.74
N ALA A 356 -6.31 -11.36 24.58
CA ALA A 356 -6.86 -11.22 25.92
C ALA A 356 -5.97 -10.36 26.83
N VAL A 357 -4.65 -10.53 26.76
CA VAL A 357 -3.68 -9.65 27.46
C VAL A 357 -3.81 -8.20 27.00
N ARG A 358 -3.95 -7.97 25.69
CA ARG A 358 -4.18 -6.63 25.13
C ARG A 358 -5.48 -6.03 25.62
N ALA A 359 -6.59 -6.78 25.59
CA ALA A 359 -7.91 -6.29 25.99
C ALA A 359 -7.93 -5.85 27.46
N GLN A 360 -7.30 -6.64 28.34
CA GLN A 360 -7.16 -6.30 29.76
C GLN A 360 -6.29 -5.05 29.98
N LEU A 361 -5.15 -4.95 29.28
CA LEU A 361 -4.19 -3.86 29.47
C LEU A 361 -4.65 -2.55 28.84
N THR A 362 -5.33 -2.63 27.70
CA THR A 362 -5.98 -1.50 27.04
C THR A 362 -7.35 -1.20 27.64
N GLY A 363 -7.82 -1.88 28.69
CA GLY A 363 -9.10 -1.59 29.34
C GLY A 363 -10.30 -1.66 28.40
N MET A 364 -10.22 -2.43 27.31
CA MET A 364 -11.32 -2.63 26.35
C MET A 364 -12.45 -3.50 26.94
N ASP A 365 -12.25 -4.03 28.15
CA ASP A 365 -13.20 -4.92 28.83
C ASP A 365 -14.34 -4.19 29.56
N ASN A 366 -14.35 -2.84 29.63
CA ASN A 366 -15.44 -2.09 30.27
C ASN A 366 -15.67 -0.66 29.72
N THR A 367 -16.88 -0.12 29.88
CA THR A 367 -17.28 1.24 29.42
C THR A 367 -17.39 2.27 30.56
N GLY A 368 -16.55 2.14 31.60
CA GLY A 368 -16.51 3.06 32.73
C GLY A 368 -16.07 4.49 32.37
N SER A 369 -16.30 5.45 33.27
CA SER A 369 -15.97 6.88 33.07
C SER A 369 -14.50 7.13 32.73
N VAL A 370 -13.58 6.34 33.28
CA VAL A 370 -12.13 6.41 32.98
C VAL A 370 -11.81 6.07 31.52
N ASN A 371 -12.56 5.18 30.89
CA ASN A 371 -12.33 4.79 29.49
C ASN A 371 -12.93 5.78 28.50
N ILE A 372 -14.04 6.43 28.86
CA ILE A 372 -14.64 7.51 28.05
C ILE A 372 -13.66 8.69 27.96
N ASP A 373 -13.04 9.07 29.07
CA ASP A 373 -12.04 10.14 29.09
C ASP A 373 -10.85 9.83 28.20
N ARG A 374 -10.35 8.59 28.26
CA ARG A 374 -9.28 8.15 27.38
C ARG A 374 -9.70 8.15 25.91
N PHE A 375 -10.91 7.69 25.56
CA PHE A 375 -11.39 7.74 24.17
C PHE A 375 -11.49 9.17 23.65
N ILE A 376 -11.98 10.11 24.47
CA ILE A 376 -12.03 11.54 24.12
C ILE A 376 -10.61 12.08 23.92
N GLN A 377 -9.69 11.74 24.82
CA GLN A 377 -8.30 12.18 24.75
C GLN A 377 -7.61 11.70 23.46
N GLU A 378 -7.72 10.40 23.16
CA GLU A 378 -7.16 9.79 21.95
C GLU A 378 -7.77 10.41 20.69
N ALA A 379 -9.08 10.64 20.68
CA ALA A 379 -9.78 11.27 19.56
C ALA A 379 -9.33 12.71 19.34
N VAL A 380 -9.22 13.53 20.40
CA VAL A 380 -8.75 14.91 20.30
C VAL A 380 -7.30 14.96 19.82
N GLN A 381 -6.41 14.13 20.37
CA GLN A 381 -5.01 14.06 19.96
C GLN A 381 -4.88 13.66 18.49
N TRP A 382 -5.64 12.66 18.05
CA TRP A 382 -5.64 12.22 16.65
C TRP A 382 -6.18 13.29 15.70
N VAL A 383 -7.35 13.88 16.01
CA VAL A 383 -7.96 14.92 15.16
C VAL A 383 -7.07 16.17 15.11
N SER A 384 -6.51 16.62 16.22
CA SER A 384 -5.62 17.78 16.24
C SER A 384 -4.34 17.50 15.45
N GLN A 385 -3.77 16.30 15.57
CA GLN A 385 -2.59 15.92 14.80
C GLN A 385 -2.90 15.90 13.29
N CYS A 386 -4.03 15.31 12.90
CA CYS A 386 -4.39 15.15 11.49
C CYS A 386 -4.85 16.45 10.82
N TYR A 387 -5.55 17.33 11.53
CA TYR A 387 -6.21 18.50 10.94
C TYR A 387 -5.65 19.85 11.40
N GLU A 388 -5.04 19.92 12.58
CA GLU A 388 -4.40 21.13 13.13
C GLU A 388 -2.87 21.06 13.05
N GLY A 389 -2.30 19.90 12.67
CA GLY A 389 -0.86 19.68 12.53
C GLY A 389 -0.09 19.58 13.86
N GLN A 390 -0.78 19.54 14.98
CA GLN A 390 -0.18 19.47 16.32
C GLN A 390 -0.98 18.55 17.25
N VAL A 391 -0.28 17.79 18.09
CA VAL A 391 -0.92 16.98 19.12
C VAL A 391 -1.28 17.89 20.29
N ARG A 392 -2.55 17.90 20.69
CA ARG A 392 -3.01 18.59 21.90
C ARG A 392 -3.88 17.69 22.75
N ASP A 393 -3.92 18.00 24.03
CA ASP A 393 -4.81 17.36 24.98
C ASP A 393 -6.22 17.98 24.93
N ALA A 394 -7.24 17.20 25.28
CA ALA A 394 -8.61 17.69 25.39
C ALA A 394 -8.71 18.69 26.55
N SER A 395 -9.29 19.86 26.29
CA SER A 395 -9.56 20.84 27.34
C SER A 395 -10.64 20.31 28.31
N PRO A 396 -10.72 20.84 29.55
CA PRO A 396 -11.76 20.45 30.50
C PRO A 396 -13.19 20.67 29.97
N GLU A 397 -13.39 21.68 29.13
CA GLU A 397 -14.68 21.98 28.50
C GLU A 397 -15.03 20.95 27.41
N GLU A 398 -14.06 20.58 26.57
CA GLU A 398 -14.21 19.51 25.58
C GLU A 398 -14.48 18.16 26.25
N LEU A 399 -13.74 17.81 27.30
CA LEU A 399 -13.98 16.59 28.07
C LEU A 399 -15.40 16.54 28.62
N ARG A 400 -15.91 17.65 29.18
CA ARG A 400 -17.30 17.71 29.67
C ARG A 400 -18.30 17.50 28.54
N ARG A 401 -18.13 18.21 27.43
CA ARG A 401 -19.04 18.15 26.28
C ARG A 401 -19.06 16.77 25.62
N TRP A 402 -17.90 16.15 25.43
CA TRP A 402 -17.81 14.84 24.80
C TRP A 402 -18.25 13.70 25.72
N ARG A 403 -18.17 13.87 27.05
CA ARG A 403 -18.84 12.98 28.01
C ARG A 403 -20.34 13.01 27.87
N GLU A 404 -20.93 14.20 27.76
CA GLU A 404 -22.37 14.37 27.54
C GLU A 404 -22.81 13.72 26.22
N PHE A 405 -22.03 13.91 25.15
CA PHE A 405 -22.24 13.23 23.87
C PHE A 405 -22.19 11.70 24.01
N ALA A 406 -21.15 11.17 24.68
CA ALA A 406 -20.99 9.73 24.88
C ALA A 406 -22.13 9.13 25.72
N ALA A 407 -22.58 9.84 26.77
CA ALA A 407 -23.71 9.44 27.58
C ALA A 407 -25.01 9.40 26.75
N LYS A 408 -25.27 10.45 25.97
CA LYS A 408 -26.43 10.51 25.07
C LYS A 408 -26.41 9.41 24.02
N LYS A 409 -25.24 9.09 23.45
CA LYS A 409 -25.09 8.00 22.48
C LYS A 409 -25.37 6.62 23.08
N LYS A 410 -25.01 6.40 24.34
CA LYS A 410 -25.38 5.18 25.08
C LYS A 410 -26.86 5.12 25.41
N GLU A 411 -27.50 6.26 25.71
CA GLU A 411 -28.95 6.32 25.90
C GLU A 411 -29.71 6.00 24.60
N GLU A 412 -29.21 6.49 23.46
CA GLU A 412 -29.79 6.21 22.13
C GLU A 412 -29.57 4.74 21.69
N LYS A 413 -28.45 4.13 22.08
CA LYS A 413 -28.10 2.73 21.75
C LYS A 413 -27.45 2.03 22.97
N PRO A 414 -28.25 1.35 23.81
CA PRO A 414 -27.75 0.67 25.01
C PRO A 414 -26.73 -0.44 24.74
N ASP A 415 -26.82 -1.11 23.59
CA ASP A 415 -25.95 -2.24 23.20
C ASP A 415 -24.65 -1.81 22.49
N LEU A 416 -24.34 -0.51 22.47
CA LEU A 416 -23.16 0.03 21.78
C LEU A 416 -21.87 -0.51 22.40
N THR A 417 -21.02 -1.13 21.58
CA THR A 417 -19.72 -1.64 22.02
C THR A 417 -18.76 -0.50 22.37
N PRO A 418 -17.74 -0.74 23.22
CA PRO A 418 -16.71 0.27 23.52
C PRO A 418 -16.02 0.82 22.26
N GLU A 419 -15.80 -0.03 21.26
CA GLU A 419 -15.16 0.34 20.00
C GLU A 419 -16.05 1.23 19.13
N GLU A 420 -17.33 0.89 18.97
CA GLU A 420 -18.31 1.73 18.29
C GLU A 420 -18.48 3.10 18.96
N LEU A 421 -18.43 3.14 20.30
CA LEU A 421 -18.47 4.40 21.04
C LEU A 421 -17.23 5.25 20.79
N LYS A 422 -16.04 4.64 20.77
CA LYS A 422 -14.80 5.32 20.45
C LYS A 422 -14.86 5.95 19.05
N TYR A 423 -15.31 5.19 18.03
CA TYR A 423 -15.45 5.73 16.68
C TYR A 423 -16.50 6.85 16.60
N ALA A 424 -17.64 6.70 17.26
CA ALA A 424 -18.67 7.75 17.29
C ALA A 424 -18.16 9.07 17.90
N ILE A 425 -17.35 8.99 18.96
CA ILE A 425 -16.72 10.16 19.58
C ILE A 425 -15.71 10.79 18.61
N THR A 426 -14.84 9.99 18.00
CA THR A 426 -13.83 10.46 17.02
C THR A 426 -14.47 11.12 15.81
N ASP A 427 -15.52 10.53 15.24
CA ASP A 427 -16.22 11.07 14.08
C ASP A 427 -16.90 12.41 14.39
N ALA A 428 -17.50 12.53 15.58
CA ALA A 428 -18.14 13.78 16.00
C ALA A 428 -17.12 14.90 16.24
N ILE A 429 -15.97 14.60 16.86
CA ILE A 429 -14.86 15.55 17.03
C ILE A 429 -14.30 15.96 15.67
N ARG A 430 -14.07 15.00 14.76
CA ARG A 430 -13.64 15.27 13.38
C ARG A 430 -14.62 16.18 12.66
N GLY A 431 -15.92 15.91 12.76
CA GLY A 431 -16.97 16.69 12.09
C GLY A 431 -17.07 18.13 12.59
N GLU A 432 -16.73 18.36 13.85
CA GLU A 432 -16.63 19.72 14.41
C GLU A 432 -15.41 20.46 13.85
N VAL A 433 -14.22 19.86 13.91
CA VAL A 433 -12.96 20.49 13.45
C VAL A 433 -12.98 20.75 11.94
N THR A 434 -13.54 19.84 11.16
CA THR A 434 -13.64 19.98 9.70
C THR A 434 -14.84 20.82 9.25
N GLY A 435 -15.69 21.28 10.19
CA GLY A 435 -16.87 22.08 9.91
C GLY A 435 -17.93 21.36 9.07
N THR A 436 -17.93 20.03 9.03
CA THR A 436 -18.94 19.18 8.35
C THR A 436 -20.12 18.84 9.26
N SER A 437 -20.11 19.30 10.51
CA SER A 437 -21.20 19.18 11.48
C SER A 437 -22.41 20.08 11.22
N ALA A 438 -22.26 21.13 10.41
CA ALA A 438 -23.35 22.03 10.01
C ALA A 438 -24.14 21.49 8.80
N PRO A 439 -25.40 21.92 8.58
CA PRO A 439 -26.17 21.54 7.39
C PRO A 439 -25.39 21.87 6.11
N ALA A 440 -25.36 20.91 5.18
CA ALA A 440 -24.55 20.98 3.96
C ALA A 440 -24.73 22.31 3.18
N GLU A 441 -25.95 22.86 3.18
CA GLU A 441 -26.29 24.09 2.45
C GLU A 441 -25.49 25.31 2.94
N GLN A 442 -25.14 25.36 4.22
CA GLN A 442 -24.39 26.48 4.80
C GLN A 442 -22.92 26.51 4.35
N ASN A 443 -22.42 25.39 3.81
CA ASN A 443 -21.01 25.21 3.47
C ASN A 443 -20.73 25.23 1.96
N ILE A 444 -21.74 25.39 1.09
CA ILE A 444 -21.59 25.34 -0.38
C ILE A 444 -20.45 26.24 -0.87
N ASP A 445 -20.45 27.52 -0.48
CA ASP A 445 -19.44 28.49 -0.94
C ASP A 445 -18.03 28.15 -0.50
N ARG A 446 -17.90 27.71 0.76
CA ARG A 446 -16.63 27.30 1.34
C ARG A 446 -16.09 26.10 0.56
N TYR A 447 -16.92 25.08 0.32
CA TYR A 447 -16.52 23.88 -0.41
C TYR A 447 -16.19 24.13 -1.88
N ILE A 448 -16.88 25.05 -2.58
CA ILE A 448 -16.50 25.46 -3.94
C ILE A 448 -15.10 26.10 -3.92
N LYS A 449 -14.83 27.02 -2.98
CA LYS A 449 -13.52 27.67 -2.88
C LYS A 449 -12.40 26.68 -2.53
N GLU A 450 -12.64 25.78 -1.58
CA GLU A 450 -11.72 24.70 -1.22
C GLU A 450 -11.42 23.78 -2.41
N ALA A 451 -12.46 23.39 -3.17
CA ALA A 451 -12.30 22.57 -4.37
C ALA A 451 -11.43 23.25 -5.43
N TYR A 452 -11.66 24.54 -5.70
CA TYR A 452 -10.85 25.30 -6.64
C TYR A 452 -9.40 25.46 -6.18
N ALA A 453 -9.18 25.80 -4.92
CA ALA A 453 -7.84 25.92 -4.35
C ALA A 453 -7.07 24.61 -4.51
N TRP A 454 -7.66 23.48 -4.09
CA TRP A 454 -7.03 22.17 -4.14
C TRP A 454 -6.79 21.68 -5.57
N VAL A 455 -7.81 21.70 -6.44
CA VAL A 455 -7.70 21.18 -7.80
C VAL A 455 -6.63 21.93 -8.61
N PHE A 456 -6.58 23.26 -8.50
CA PHE A 456 -5.58 24.04 -9.22
C PHE A 456 -4.18 23.95 -8.62
N GLN A 457 -4.06 23.75 -7.30
CA GLN A 457 -2.77 23.44 -6.69
C GLN A 457 -2.22 22.12 -7.23
N VAL A 458 -3.02 21.06 -7.19
CA VAL A 458 -2.59 19.70 -7.58
C VAL A 458 -2.39 19.57 -9.09
N TYR A 459 -3.34 20.02 -9.92
CA TYR A 459 -3.34 19.74 -11.36
C TYR A 459 -2.77 20.85 -12.23
N ARG A 460 -2.57 22.06 -11.68
CA ARG A 460 -2.00 23.21 -12.40
C ARG A 460 -0.77 23.81 -11.71
N GLY A 461 -0.32 23.22 -10.60
CA GLY A 461 0.87 23.69 -9.88
C GLY A 461 0.72 25.10 -9.31
N VAL A 462 -0.51 25.56 -9.06
CA VAL A 462 -0.75 26.87 -8.46
C VAL A 462 -0.24 26.85 -7.01
N PRO A 463 0.58 27.83 -6.57
CA PRO A 463 1.09 27.86 -5.21
C PRO A 463 -0.03 27.96 -4.18
N GLU A 464 0.11 27.25 -3.06
CA GLU A 464 -0.83 27.29 -1.93
C GLU A 464 -0.95 28.69 -1.31
N SER A 465 0.07 29.54 -1.44
CA SER A 465 0.07 30.93 -0.99
C SER A 465 -0.80 31.86 -1.86
N THR A 466 -1.20 31.44 -3.05
CA THR A 466 -2.06 32.19 -3.97
C THR A 466 -3.07 31.23 -4.62
N PRO A 467 -4.04 30.69 -3.85
CA PRO A 467 -4.98 29.72 -4.38
C PRO A 467 -5.84 30.36 -5.48
N ARG A 468 -6.20 29.57 -6.50
CA ARG A 468 -7.12 30.02 -7.54
C ARG A 468 -8.52 30.14 -6.93
N GLU A 469 -9.03 31.36 -6.81
CA GLU A 469 -10.43 31.58 -6.41
C GLU A 469 -11.38 31.42 -7.60
N PRO A 470 -12.58 30.85 -7.45
CA PRO A 470 -13.57 30.82 -8.54
C PRO A 470 -13.98 32.24 -8.97
N SER A 471 -14.22 32.44 -10.27
CA SER A 471 -14.86 33.66 -10.78
C SER A 471 -16.28 33.81 -10.21
N ALA A 472 -16.84 35.03 -10.24
CA ALA A 472 -18.21 35.25 -9.78
C ALA A 472 -19.23 34.37 -10.53
N ARG A 473 -18.98 34.11 -11.82
CA ARG A 473 -19.81 33.24 -12.64
C ARG A 473 -19.61 31.77 -12.27
N GLU A 474 -18.37 31.32 -12.13
CA GLU A 474 -18.06 29.95 -11.68
C GLU A 474 -18.75 29.65 -10.34
N LEU A 475 -18.61 30.55 -9.37
CA LEU A 475 -19.26 30.41 -8.07
C LEU A 475 -20.79 30.37 -8.17
N HIS A 476 -21.39 31.20 -9.03
CA HIS A 476 -22.83 31.19 -9.25
C HIS A 476 -23.34 29.86 -9.82
N GLU A 477 -22.70 29.36 -10.88
CA GLU A 477 -23.10 28.12 -11.56
C GLU A 477 -22.89 26.89 -10.65
N TRP A 478 -21.76 26.82 -9.94
CA TRP A 478 -21.50 25.73 -8.99
C TRP A 478 -22.46 25.73 -7.79
N ARG A 479 -22.91 26.91 -7.31
CA ARG A 479 -23.97 27.01 -6.29
C ARG A 479 -25.30 26.45 -6.79
N GLN A 480 -25.70 26.79 -8.01
CA GLN A 480 -26.94 26.27 -8.59
C GLN A 480 -26.87 24.74 -8.75
N TYR A 481 -25.73 24.24 -9.23
CA TYR A 481 -25.48 22.80 -9.35
C TYR A 481 -25.57 22.08 -7.99
N ALA A 482 -24.89 22.59 -6.95
CA ALA A 482 -24.94 22.04 -5.61
C ALA A 482 -26.37 21.96 -5.05
N ARG A 483 -27.13 23.06 -5.16
CA ARG A 483 -28.53 23.12 -4.71
C ARG A 483 -29.43 22.16 -5.47
N SER A 484 -29.25 22.04 -6.79
CA SER A 484 -29.98 21.06 -7.59
C SER A 484 -29.72 19.64 -7.09
N LYS A 485 -28.45 19.30 -6.80
CA LYS A 485 -28.09 17.96 -6.33
C LYS A 485 -28.57 17.66 -4.92
N MET A 486 -28.54 18.64 -4.02
CA MET A 486 -29.14 18.50 -2.70
C MET A 486 -30.66 18.35 -2.75
N ASN A 487 -31.34 18.97 -3.73
CA ASN A 487 -32.78 18.76 -3.94
C ASN A 487 -33.08 17.35 -4.50
N GLU A 488 -32.18 16.80 -5.31
CA GLU A 488 -32.28 15.43 -5.82
C GLU A 488 -31.97 14.38 -4.73
N GLN A 489 -31.12 14.72 -3.74
CA GLN A 489 -30.68 13.85 -2.65
C GLN A 489 -30.82 14.57 -1.29
N PRO A 490 -32.01 14.53 -0.65
CA PRO A 490 -32.29 15.28 0.57
C PRO A 490 -31.47 14.86 1.81
N ASP A 491 -30.88 13.67 1.78
CA ASP A 491 -30.06 13.07 2.83
C ASP A 491 -28.55 13.31 2.66
N MET A 492 -28.15 14.10 1.65
CA MET A 492 -26.75 14.43 1.37
C MET A 492 -26.08 15.08 2.59
N THR A 493 -25.01 14.45 3.10
CA THR A 493 -24.23 15.01 4.20
C THR A 493 -23.34 16.17 3.74
N SER A 494 -22.84 16.96 4.69
CA SER A 494 -21.89 18.04 4.37
C SER A 494 -20.58 17.50 3.78
N GLU A 495 -20.20 16.28 4.13
CA GLU A 495 -19.05 15.58 3.57
C GLU A 495 -19.32 15.11 2.13
N ASP A 496 -20.50 14.52 1.86
CA ASP A 496 -20.91 14.15 0.51
C ASP A 496 -20.93 15.36 -0.44
N LEU A 497 -21.44 16.50 0.03
CA LEU A 497 -21.44 17.75 -0.74
C LEU A 497 -20.02 18.23 -1.03
N LYS A 498 -19.11 18.17 -0.04
CA LYS A 498 -17.71 18.54 -0.23
C LYS A 498 -17.07 17.68 -1.32
N TYR A 499 -17.27 16.37 -1.27
CA TYR A 499 -16.76 15.45 -2.29
C TYR A 499 -17.40 15.67 -3.66
N LEU A 500 -18.72 15.89 -3.72
CA LEU A 500 -19.45 16.19 -4.96
C LEU A 500 -18.86 17.41 -5.67
N LEU A 501 -18.60 18.49 -4.93
CA LEU A 501 -18.03 19.73 -5.47
C LEU A 501 -16.57 19.55 -5.88
N LEU A 502 -15.77 18.86 -5.07
CA LEU A 502 -14.37 18.56 -5.37
C LEU A 502 -14.23 17.75 -6.66
N GLU A 503 -14.93 16.62 -6.74
CA GLU A 503 -14.93 15.73 -7.90
C GLU A 503 -15.58 16.39 -9.12
N GLY A 504 -16.61 17.22 -8.90
CA GLY A 504 -17.24 18.03 -9.94
C GLY A 504 -16.23 18.99 -10.59
N VAL A 505 -15.55 19.81 -9.79
CA VAL A 505 -14.55 20.77 -10.31
C VAL A 505 -13.40 20.03 -11.00
N ARG A 506 -12.92 18.93 -10.42
CA ARG A 506 -11.87 18.09 -11.03
C ARG A 506 -12.31 17.55 -12.40
N THR A 507 -13.52 16.99 -12.48
CA THR A 507 -14.08 16.42 -13.70
C THR A 507 -14.30 17.49 -14.76
N ALA A 508 -14.87 18.62 -14.38
CA ALA A 508 -15.10 19.75 -15.26
C ALA A 508 -13.77 20.28 -15.83
N LEU A 509 -12.71 20.34 -15.02
CA LEU A 509 -11.38 20.72 -15.47
C LEU A 509 -10.76 19.68 -16.42
N ALA A 510 -10.92 18.39 -16.14
CA ALA A 510 -10.41 17.32 -17.01
C ALA A 510 -11.07 17.34 -18.40
N ASN A 511 -12.35 17.68 -18.47
CA ASN A 511 -13.16 17.68 -19.69
C ASN A 511 -12.95 18.93 -20.59
N GLN A 512 -12.16 19.91 -20.16
CA GLN A 512 -11.97 21.20 -20.87
C GLN A 512 -11.10 21.17 -22.12
#